data_AF-A0A060XCS7-F1
#
_entry.id   AF-A0A060XCS7-F1
#
_cell.length_a   1.000
_cell.length_b   1.000
_cell.length_c   1.000
_cell.angle_alpha   90.00
_cell.angle_beta   90.00
_cell.angle_gamma   90.00
#
_symmetry.space_group_name_H-M   'P 1'
#
loop_
_entity.id
_entity.type
_entity.pdbx_description
1 polymer ?
#
loop_
_entity_poly.entity_id
_entity_poly.type
_entity_poly.pdbx_seq_one_letter_code
_entity_poly.pdbx_strand_id
1 'polypeptide(L)'
;MEGLQPQGLELAGHKLLELHHSLRELEARLSTNSTGPPVQGATNSSSSPGLSGPPTLALPLPPPPALAPTLTVSTSFTPLPSSVGAALELQLHSEKTKVAELGRRCTDLEVKAGMFENVVCVLNREVERFATTMEASNRQHRLDQDKIEVLSNKVRQLERTVGLKDLTVAEMEGRLREISGTTFDGVFIWRISDFTKKRQDAIAGRAPAMFSPAFYTSKYGYKMCLRIYLNGDGTGRGSHLSLFFVVMRGLSDALLKWPFNQKVRTRGLI
;
A
#
# COMPACT_ATOMS: atom_id res chain seq x y z
N MET A 1 -12.45 -23.76 9.89
CA MET A 1 -11.14 -23.72 9.21
C MET A 1 -11.33 -24.36 7.86
N GLU A 2 -11.82 -23.60 6.88
CA GLU A 2 -11.78 -24.04 5.48
C GLU A 2 -10.48 -23.50 4.90
N GLY A 3 -9.59 -24.41 4.54
CA GLY A 3 -8.29 -24.07 3.95
C GLY A 3 -8.51 -23.41 2.60
N LEU A 4 -7.90 -22.24 2.41
CA LEU A 4 -7.78 -21.62 1.10
C LEU A 4 -7.05 -22.60 0.17
N GLN A 5 -7.76 -22.99 -0.89
CA GLN A 5 -7.33 -23.97 -1.88
C GLN A 5 -6.02 -23.51 -2.56
N PRO A 6 -4.97 -24.34 -2.62
CA PRO A 6 -3.62 -23.96 -3.08
C PRO A 6 -3.57 -23.40 -4.51
N GLN A 7 -4.56 -23.74 -5.35
CA GLN A 7 -4.70 -23.26 -6.72
C GLN A 7 -4.94 -21.75 -6.82
N GLY A 8 -5.56 -21.13 -5.80
CA GLY A 8 -5.81 -19.68 -5.79
C GLY A 8 -4.54 -18.85 -5.56
N LEU A 9 -3.58 -19.41 -4.81
CA LEU A 9 -2.33 -18.72 -4.48
C LEU A 9 -1.36 -18.70 -5.67
N GLU A 10 -1.30 -19.79 -6.44
CA GLU A 10 -0.50 -19.84 -7.68
C GLU A 10 -1.06 -18.89 -8.76
N LEU A 11 -2.38 -18.84 -8.92
CA LEU A 11 -3.03 -17.92 -9.85
C LEU A 11 -2.81 -16.44 -9.45
N ALA A 12 -2.83 -16.14 -8.16
CA ALA A 12 -2.52 -14.81 -7.64
C ALA A 12 -1.05 -14.43 -7.88
N GLY A 13 -0.13 -15.38 -7.72
CA GLY A 13 1.30 -15.19 -8.00
C GLY A 13 1.56 -14.86 -9.48
N HIS A 14 0.90 -15.58 -10.40
CA HIS A 14 1.00 -15.30 -11.83
C HIS A 14 0.48 -13.91 -12.21
N LYS A 15 -0.68 -13.50 -11.68
CA LYS A 15 -1.23 -12.16 -11.93
C LYS A 15 -0.36 -11.03 -11.37
N LEU A 16 0.29 -11.25 -10.23
CA LEU A 16 1.19 -10.27 -9.64
C LEU A 16 2.43 -10.03 -10.53
N LEU A 17 2.98 -11.11 -11.08
CA LEU A 17 4.13 -11.03 -12.01
C LEU A 17 3.76 -10.33 -13.32
N GLU A 18 2.56 -10.59 -13.84
CA GLU A 18 2.04 -9.95 -15.04
C GLU A 18 1.84 -8.44 -14.83
N LEU A 19 1.23 -8.03 -13.72
CA LEU A 19 1.06 -6.62 -13.36
C LEU A 19 2.40 -5.89 -13.17
N HIS A 20 3.39 -6.56 -12.56
CA HIS A 20 4.72 -5.99 -12.39
C HIS A 20 5.44 -5.79 -13.72
N HIS A 21 5.22 -6.68 -14.70
CA HIS A 21 5.74 -6.51 -16.05
C HIS A 21 5.08 -5.34 -16.78
N SER A 22 3.74 -5.24 -16.73
CA SER A 22 2.99 -4.14 -17.34
C SER A 22 3.32 -2.77 -16.73
N LEU A 23 3.57 -2.70 -15.42
CA LEU A 23 3.99 -1.46 -14.76
C LEU A 23 5.36 -0.99 -15.28
N ARG A 24 6.31 -1.92 -15.42
CA ARG A 24 7.66 -1.61 -15.93
C ARG A 24 7.64 -1.14 -17.38
N GLU A 25 6.74 -1.70 -18.19
CA GLU A 25 6.53 -1.27 -19.58
C GLU A 25 5.92 0.15 -19.63
N LEU A 26 4.97 0.46 -18.75
CA LEU A 26 4.36 1.78 -18.65
C LEU A 26 5.37 2.85 -18.19
N GLU A 27 6.22 2.53 -17.23
CA GLU A 27 7.32 3.40 -16.76
C GLU A 27 8.34 3.68 -17.87
N ALA A 28 8.66 2.68 -18.69
CA ALA A 28 9.53 2.84 -19.85
C ALA A 28 8.90 3.79 -20.90
N ARG A 29 7.58 3.68 -21.13
CA ARG A 29 6.84 4.56 -22.06
C ARG A 29 6.68 5.99 -21.56
N LEU A 30 6.59 6.18 -20.24
CA LEU A 30 6.60 7.52 -19.63
C LEU A 30 7.98 8.17 -19.72
N SER A 31 9.05 7.38 -19.62
CA SER A 31 10.43 7.86 -19.73
C SER A 31 10.81 8.32 -21.15
N THR A 32 10.15 7.80 -22.19
CA THR A 32 10.37 8.23 -23.59
C THR A 32 9.63 9.52 -23.97
N ASN A 33 8.66 9.95 -23.16
CA ASN A 33 7.82 11.12 -23.46
C ASN A 33 8.30 12.43 -22.81
N SER A 34 9.40 12.45 -22.06
CA SER A 34 9.87 13.65 -21.33
C SER A 34 11.12 14.33 -21.90
N THR A 35 11.32 14.32 -23.23
CA THR A 35 12.38 15.12 -23.87
C THR A 35 11.79 16.14 -24.84
N GLY A 36 11.38 17.30 -24.31
CA GLY A 36 11.12 18.53 -25.07
C GLY A 36 12.05 19.64 -24.56
N PRO A 37 12.51 20.58 -25.41
CA PRO A 37 13.59 21.51 -25.07
C PRO A 37 13.12 22.62 -24.11
N PRO A 38 14.05 23.32 -23.43
CA PRO A 38 13.72 24.26 -22.38
C PRO A 38 13.30 25.62 -22.95
N VAL A 39 12.24 26.20 -22.40
CA VAL A 39 11.86 27.60 -22.63
C VAL A 39 12.17 28.38 -21.34
N GLN A 40 13.24 29.19 -21.39
CA GLN A 40 13.45 30.36 -20.53
C GLN A 40 12.30 31.33 -20.81
N GLY A 41 11.55 31.91 -19.88
CA GLY A 41 11.89 32.43 -18.57
C GLY A 41 11.86 33.96 -18.65
N ALA A 42 10.83 34.61 -18.09
CA ALA A 42 10.85 35.97 -17.50
C ALA A 42 9.40 36.46 -17.22
N THR A 43 8.96 36.45 -15.96
CA THR A 43 8.87 37.60 -15.02
C THR A 43 7.58 38.42 -15.16
N ASN A 44 6.66 38.35 -14.18
CA ASN A 44 6.56 39.33 -13.09
C ASN A 44 5.27 39.15 -12.24
N SER A 45 5.47 39.16 -10.91
CA SER A 45 4.67 39.75 -9.81
C SER A 45 3.19 40.13 -10.05
N SER A 46 2.22 39.98 -9.15
CA SER A 46 2.18 39.59 -7.73
C SER A 46 0.73 39.69 -7.25
N SER A 47 0.43 38.96 -6.15
CA SER A 47 -0.55 39.27 -5.09
C SER A 47 -2.07 39.36 -5.38
N SER A 48 -2.80 38.36 -4.89
CA SER A 48 -4.15 38.47 -4.27
C SER A 48 -4.02 38.93 -2.79
N PRO A 49 -5.07 39.08 -1.93
CA PRO A 49 -6.53 38.78 -2.02
C PRO A 49 -7.40 40.03 -1.70
N GLY A 50 -8.72 40.14 -1.80
CA GLY A 50 -9.88 39.26 -1.59
C GLY A 50 -10.77 39.89 -0.51
N LEU A 51 -12.07 40.15 -0.76
CA LEU A 51 -13.24 39.93 0.15
C LEU A 51 -14.52 40.73 -0.19
N SER A 52 -15.63 40.00 0.01
CA SER A 52 -16.97 40.37 0.53
C SER A 52 -18.01 41.15 -0.31
N GLY A 53 -19.16 40.48 -0.54
CA GLY A 53 -20.49 41.03 -0.23
C GLY A 53 -21.45 41.36 -1.41
N PRO A 54 -22.68 40.78 -1.47
CA PRO A 54 -23.72 41.01 -2.50
C PRO A 54 -24.79 42.02 -2.00
N PRO A 55 -26.05 42.19 -2.54
CA PRO A 55 -26.72 41.63 -3.74
C PRO A 55 -27.58 42.65 -4.57
N THR A 56 -28.29 42.11 -5.59
CA THR A 56 -29.68 42.42 -6.03
C THR A 56 -30.00 43.45 -7.13
N LEU A 57 -31.00 43.03 -7.93
CA LEU A 57 -32.00 43.78 -8.73
C LEU A 57 -31.78 43.93 -10.25
N ALA A 58 -32.31 42.94 -10.97
CA ALA A 58 -33.45 43.03 -11.90
C ALA A 58 -33.59 44.22 -12.89
N LEU A 59 -33.91 43.82 -14.14
CA LEU A 59 -34.61 44.53 -15.24
C LEU A 59 -33.76 45.42 -16.18
N PRO A 60 -34.24 45.75 -17.40
CA PRO A 60 -34.77 44.87 -18.46
C PRO A 60 -34.17 45.20 -19.86
N LEU A 61 -34.48 44.36 -20.87
CA LEU A 61 -34.18 44.61 -22.30
C LEU A 61 -34.66 45.99 -22.79
N PRO A 62 -33.95 46.64 -23.74
CA PRO A 62 -34.51 47.75 -24.49
C PRO A 62 -35.41 47.29 -25.67
N PRO A 63 -36.47 48.06 -26.00
CA PRO A 63 -37.46 47.78 -27.05
C PRO A 63 -36.98 48.13 -28.47
N PRO A 64 -37.70 47.73 -29.54
CA PRO A 64 -37.31 48.00 -30.92
C PRO A 64 -37.41 49.48 -31.29
N PRO A 65 -36.63 49.98 -32.28
CA PRO A 65 -36.66 51.38 -32.65
C PRO A 65 -37.97 51.75 -33.37
N ALA A 66 -38.54 52.88 -32.93
CA ALA A 66 -39.73 53.50 -33.49
C ALA A 66 -39.46 54.19 -34.84
N LEU A 67 -40.47 54.13 -35.71
CA LEU A 67 -40.60 54.87 -36.96
C LEU A 67 -40.79 56.38 -36.72
N ALA A 68 -40.03 57.21 -37.44
CA ALA A 68 -40.41 58.52 -38.02
C ALA A 68 -39.16 59.23 -38.62
N PRO A 69 -39.28 60.26 -39.49
CA PRO A 69 -40.30 60.55 -40.49
C PRO A 69 -39.72 60.64 -41.92
N THR A 70 -40.58 60.49 -42.91
CA THR A 70 -40.32 60.75 -44.32
C THR A 70 -39.97 62.23 -44.54
N LEU A 71 -38.71 62.53 -44.87
CA LEU A 71 -38.32 63.82 -45.43
C LEU A 71 -38.30 63.69 -46.96
N THR A 72 -39.36 64.20 -47.59
CA THR A 72 -39.39 64.50 -49.03
C THR A 72 -38.41 65.63 -49.31
N VAL A 73 -37.23 65.30 -49.82
CA VAL A 73 -36.28 66.28 -50.35
C VAL A 73 -36.65 66.55 -51.80
N SER A 74 -37.13 67.77 -52.08
CA SER A 74 -37.25 68.31 -53.44
C SER A 74 -35.88 68.37 -54.09
N THR A 75 -35.71 67.63 -55.18
CA THR A 75 -34.55 67.65 -56.05
C THR A 75 -34.55 68.93 -56.89
N SER A 76 -33.76 69.94 -56.52
CA SER A 76 -33.36 71.00 -57.47
C SER A 76 -32.13 70.51 -58.23
N PHE A 77 -32.35 70.13 -59.49
CA PHE A 77 -31.32 69.62 -60.39
C PHE A 77 -30.53 70.80 -60.99
N THR A 78 -29.34 71.07 -60.46
CA THR A 78 -28.32 71.88 -61.15
C THR A 78 -27.35 70.92 -61.87
N PRO A 79 -27.16 71.04 -63.20
CA PRO A 79 -26.32 70.11 -63.94
C PRO A 79 -24.84 70.34 -63.57
N LEU A 80 -24.21 69.34 -62.94
CA LEU A 80 -22.77 69.31 -62.75
C LEU A 80 -22.06 69.07 -64.10
N PRO A 81 -20.86 69.64 -64.32
CA PRO A 81 -20.07 69.38 -65.52
C PRO A 81 -19.69 67.89 -65.62
N SER A 82 -19.77 67.35 -66.84
CA SER A 82 -19.63 65.93 -67.22
C SER A 82 -18.40 65.18 -66.68
N SER A 83 -17.35 65.87 -66.23
CA SER A 83 -16.12 65.27 -65.67
C SER A 83 -16.24 64.87 -64.19
N VAL A 84 -17.08 65.55 -63.39
CA VAL A 84 -17.18 65.33 -61.93
C VAL A 84 -18.10 64.15 -61.61
N GLY A 85 -19.14 63.94 -62.43
CA GLY A 85 -20.05 62.79 -62.32
C GLY A 85 -19.36 61.45 -62.58
N ALA A 86 -18.49 61.37 -63.59
CA ALA A 86 -17.73 60.16 -63.91
C ALA A 86 -16.72 59.78 -62.80
N ALA A 87 -16.08 60.77 -62.16
CA ALA A 87 -15.19 60.55 -61.03
C ALA A 87 -15.94 60.07 -59.78
N LEU A 88 -17.11 60.64 -59.49
CA LEU A 88 -18.00 60.17 -58.41
C LEU A 88 -18.53 58.76 -58.70
N GLU A 89 -18.86 58.42 -59.94
CA GLU A 89 -19.29 57.06 -60.29
C GLU A 89 -18.16 56.03 -60.14
N LEU A 90 -16.92 56.36 -60.53
CA LEU A 90 -15.77 55.48 -60.29
C LEU A 90 -15.48 55.29 -58.80
N GLN A 91 -15.57 56.35 -58.02
CA GLN A 91 -15.43 56.30 -56.56
C GLN A 91 -16.54 55.44 -55.94
N LEU A 92 -17.78 55.61 -56.39
CA LEU A 92 -18.93 54.82 -55.95
C LEU A 92 -18.74 53.34 -56.28
N HIS A 93 -18.25 53.00 -57.48
CA HIS A 93 -17.97 51.62 -57.86
C HIS A 93 -16.80 51.01 -57.06
N SER A 94 -15.75 51.79 -56.78
CA SER A 94 -14.63 51.37 -55.90
C SER A 94 -15.09 51.12 -54.47
N GLU A 95 -15.92 52.00 -53.90
CA GLU A 95 -16.50 51.80 -52.59
C GLU A 95 -17.48 50.62 -52.58
N LYS A 96 -18.30 50.45 -53.63
CA LYS A 96 -19.22 49.31 -53.77
C LYS A 96 -18.48 47.96 -53.83
N THR A 97 -17.31 47.92 -54.47
CA THR A 97 -16.45 46.72 -54.52
C THR A 97 -15.76 46.44 -53.19
N LYS A 98 -15.28 47.46 -52.47
CA LYS A 98 -14.76 47.30 -51.10
C LYS A 98 -15.84 46.84 -50.11
N VAL A 99 -17.05 47.38 -50.20
CA VAL A 99 -18.20 46.97 -49.38
C VAL A 99 -18.58 45.52 -49.67
N ALA A 100 -18.55 45.10 -50.95
CA ALA A 100 -18.79 43.71 -51.31
C ALA A 100 -17.70 42.76 -50.75
N GLU A 101 -16.42 43.16 -50.81
CA GLU A 101 -15.31 42.38 -50.25
C GLU A 101 -15.36 42.31 -48.71
N LEU A 102 -15.66 43.42 -48.05
CA LEU A 102 -15.92 43.46 -46.60
C LEU A 102 -17.09 42.55 -46.22
N GLY A 103 -18.17 42.55 -47.00
CA GLY A 103 -19.30 41.64 -46.83
C GLY A 103 -18.87 40.17 -46.92
N ARG A 104 -18.05 39.81 -47.93
CA ARG A 104 -17.50 38.46 -48.07
C ARG A 104 -16.64 38.04 -46.88
N ARG A 105 -15.80 38.95 -46.37
CA ARG A 105 -14.97 38.71 -45.19
C ARG A 105 -15.80 38.58 -43.90
N CYS A 106 -16.87 39.36 -43.77
CA CYS A 106 -17.82 39.24 -42.66
C CYS A 106 -18.49 37.87 -42.66
N THR A 107 -18.96 37.41 -43.82
CA THR A 107 -19.59 36.07 -43.95
C THR A 107 -18.59 34.94 -43.65
N ASP A 108 -17.33 35.06 -44.08
CA ASP A 108 -16.30 34.06 -43.77
C ASP A 108 -15.97 34.01 -42.27
N LEU A 109 -15.91 35.18 -41.62
CA LEU A 109 -15.73 35.27 -40.17
C LEU A 109 -16.93 34.71 -39.40
N GLU A 110 -18.16 34.92 -39.85
CA GLU A 110 -19.36 34.33 -39.24
C GLU A 110 -19.34 32.80 -39.31
N VAL A 111 -18.98 32.23 -40.46
CA VAL A 111 -18.85 30.77 -40.61
C VAL A 111 -17.78 30.24 -39.67
N LYS A 112 -16.62 30.91 -39.61
CA LYS A 112 -15.51 30.52 -38.74
C LYS A 112 -15.86 30.64 -37.25
N ALA A 113 -16.61 31.69 -36.88
CA ALA A 113 -17.13 31.86 -35.52
C ALA A 113 -18.08 30.72 -35.14
N GLY A 114 -19.02 30.36 -36.02
CA GLY A 114 -19.92 29.23 -35.79
C GLY A 114 -19.19 27.88 -35.69
N MET A 115 -18.12 27.67 -36.46
CA MET A 115 -17.26 26.49 -36.30
C MET A 115 -16.58 26.45 -34.94
N PHE A 116 -16.01 27.56 -34.48
CA PHE A 116 -15.38 27.62 -33.16
C PHE A 116 -16.39 27.39 -32.04
N GLU A 117 -17.60 27.94 -32.16
CA GLU A 117 -18.67 27.73 -31.19
C GLU A 117 -19.04 26.24 -31.06
N ASN A 118 -19.12 25.53 -32.18
CA ASN A 118 -19.33 24.07 -32.19
C ASN A 118 -18.17 23.31 -31.52
N VAL A 119 -16.92 23.68 -31.81
CA VAL A 119 -15.75 23.05 -31.18
C VAL A 119 -15.74 23.27 -29.67
N VAL A 120 -16.02 24.50 -29.22
CA VAL A 120 -16.13 24.84 -27.79
C VAL A 120 -17.23 24.03 -27.12
N CYS A 121 -18.38 23.86 -27.78
CA CYS A 121 -19.49 23.08 -27.25
C CYS A 121 -19.13 21.59 -27.08
N VAL A 122 -18.47 20.99 -28.07
CA VAL A 122 -17.99 19.60 -28.00
C VAL A 122 -16.96 19.44 -26.89
N LEU A 123 -15.96 20.34 -26.82
CA LEU A 123 -14.93 20.32 -25.77
C LEU A 123 -15.53 20.47 -24.37
N ASN A 124 -16.48 21.39 -24.19
CA ASN A 124 -17.13 21.59 -22.90
C ASN A 124 -17.88 20.32 -22.45
N ARG A 125 -18.59 19.67 -23.39
CA ARG A 125 -19.27 18.40 -23.11
C ARG A 125 -18.29 17.26 -22.80
N GLU A 126 -17.14 17.22 -23.45
CA GLU A 126 -16.08 16.26 -23.12
C GLU A 126 -15.50 16.53 -21.73
N VAL A 127 -15.22 17.78 -21.39
CA VAL A 127 -14.73 18.19 -20.06
C VAL A 127 -15.72 17.79 -18.96
N GLU A 128 -17.01 18.06 -19.13
CA GLU A 128 -18.05 17.64 -18.17
C GLU A 128 -18.13 16.11 -18.03
N ARG A 129 -17.99 15.38 -19.14
CA ARG A 129 -17.96 13.91 -19.13
C ARG A 129 -16.70 13.37 -18.42
N PHE A 130 -15.55 14.00 -18.63
CA PHE A 130 -14.32 13.66 -17.91
C PHE A 130 -14.45 13.99 -16.43
N ALA A 131 -15.01 15.15 -16.07
CA ALA A 131 -15.19 15.56 -14.68
C ALA A 131 -16.05 14.55 -13.90
N THR A 132 -17.20 14.16 -14.45
CA THR A 132 -18.10 13.17 -13.82
C THR A 132 -17.43 11.79 -13.67
N THR A 133 -16.72 11.33 -14.70
CA THR A 133 -15.98 10.05 -14.67
C THR A 133 -14.86 10.08 -13.64
N MET A 134 -14.10 11.18 -13.59
CA MET A 134 -13.01 11.39 -12.64
C MET A 134 -13.51 11.46 -11.20
N GLU A 135 -14.65 12.11 -10.95
CA GLU A 135 -15.27 12.13 -9.62
C GLU A 135 -15.71 10.73 -9.16
N ALA A 136 -16.33 9.94 -10.05
CA ALA A 136 -16.71 8.56 -9.73
C ALA A 136 -15.49 7.70 -9.41
N SER A 137 -14.43 7.81 -10.22
CA SER A 137 -13.16 7.11 -10.00
C SER A 137 -12.50 7.52 -8.68
N ASN A 138 -12.47 8.81 -8.34
CA ASN A 138 -11.93 9.30 -7.07
C ASN A 138 -12.72 8.78 -5.86
N ARG A 139 -14.06 8.72 -5.96
CA ARG A 139 -14.89 8.12 -4.89
C ARG A 139 -14.55 6.63 -4.72
N GLN A 140 -14.41 5.90 -5.82
CA GLN A 140 -14.05 4.49 -5.79
C GLN A 140 -12.65 4.27 -5.17
N HIS A 141 -11.66 5.07 -5.57
CA HIS A 141 -10.30 5.01 -5.02
C HIS A 141 -10.30 5.24 -3.51
N ARG A 142 -11.10 6.18 -3.00
CA ARG A 142 -11.24 6.41 -1.55
C ARG A 142 -11.78 5.18 -0.83
N LEU A 143 -12.84 4.56 -1.35
CA LEU A 143 -13.41 3.35 -0.75
C LEU A 143 -12.42 2.18 -0.75
N ASP A 144 -11.64 2.03 -1.82
CA ASP A 144 -10.66 0.96 -1.90
C ASP A 144 -9.46 1.24 -1.00
N GLN A 145 -9.06 2.51 -0.82
CA GLN A 145 -8.06 2.93 0.15
C GLN A 145 -8.50 2.60 1.59
N ASP A 146 -9.75 2.88 1.94
CA ASP A 146 -10.33 2.54 3.25
C ASP A 146 -10.34 1.01 3.48
N LYS A 147 -10.73 0.23 2.46
CA LYS A 147 -10.70 -1.24 2.54
C LYS A 147 -9.28 -1.77 2.71
N ILE A 148 -8.31 -1.21 1.99
CA ILE A 148 -6.90 -1.58 2.11
C ILE A 148 -6.41 -1.32 3.53
N GLU A 149 -6.77 -0.18 4.12
CA GLU A 149 -6.40 0.14 5.50
C GLU A 149 -7.00 -0.85 6.50
N VAL A 150 -8.30 -1.14 6.38
CA VAL A 150 -8.98 -2.12 7.23
C VAL A 150 -8.35 -3.50 7.11
N LEU A 151 -8.08 -3.96 5.89
CA LEU A 151 -7.49 -5.27 5.65
C LEU A 151 -6.03 -5.33 6.14
N SER A 152 -5.26 -4.27 5.93
CA SER A 152 -3.90 -4.12 6.45
C SER A 152 -3.88 -4.22 7.98
N ASN A 153 -4.80 -3.52 8.65
CA ASN A 153 -4.97 -3.62 10.11
C ASN A 153 -5.35 -5.04 10.56
N LYS A 154 -6.19 -5.74 9.78
CA LYS A 154 -6.57 -7.12 10.07
C LYS A 154 -5.41 -8.10 9.91
N VAL A 155 -4.60 -7.94 8.86
CA VAL A 155 -3.37 -8.73 8.64
C VAL A 155 -2.43 -8.55 9.81
N ARG A 156 -2.14 -7.29 10.19
CA ARG A 156 -1.27 -6.98 11.34
C ARG A 156 -1.80 -7.56 12.66
N GLN A 157 -3.11 -7.67 12.82
CA GLN A 157 -3.72 -8.31 13.99
C GLN A 157 -3.56 -9.83 13.97
N LEU A 158 -3.74 -10.46 12.82
CA LEU A 158 -3.55 -11.89 12.65
C LEU A 158 -2.10 -12.28 12.88
N GLU A 159 -1.14 -11.54 12.33
CA GLU A 159 0.30 -11.77 12.52
C GLU A 159 0.68 -11.75 14.01
N ARG A 160 0.19 -10.76 14.78
CA ARG A 160 0.38 -10.71 16.24
C ARG A 160 -0.20 -11.93 16.95
N THR A 161 -1.39 -12.36 16.52
CA THR A 161 -2.07 -13.51 17.11
C THR A 161 -1.33 -14.82 16.81
N VAL A 162 -0.82 -14.97 15.58
CA VAL A 162 0.02 -16.11 15.18
C VAL A 162 1.29 -16.14 16.02
N GLY A 163 2.00 -15.02 16.14
CA GLY A 163 3.21 -14.95 16.98
C GLY A 163 2.95 -15.39 18.42
N LEU A 164 1.86 -14.92 19.04
CA LEU A 164 1.47 -15.37 20.40
C LEU A 164 1.17 -16.87 20.48
N LYS A 165 0.52 -17.43 19.45
CA LYS A 165 0.25 -18.87 19.39
C LYS A 165 1.53 -19.68 19.21
N ASP A 166 2.49 -19.21 18.43
CA ASP A 166 3.78 -19.88 18.24
C ASP A 166 4.55 -19.97 19.57
N LEU A 167 4.50 -18.92 20.40
CA LEU A 167 5.04 -18.93 21.76
C LEU A 167 4.36 -20.01 22.62
N THR A 168 3.03 -20.09 22.60
CA THR A 168 2.28 -21.13 23.32
C THR A 168 2.59 -22.54 22.80
N VAL A 169 2.72 -22.72 21.49
CA VAL A 169 3.11 -24.00 20.89
C VAL A 169 4.49 -24.40 21.37
N ALA A 170 5.48 -23.51 21.33
CA ALA A 170 6.83 -23.79 21.82
C ALA A 170 6.85 -24.16 23.32
N GLU A 171 6.05 -23.48 24.14
CA GLU A 171 5.89 -23.83 25.55
C GLU A 171 5.27 -25.23 25.73
N MET A 172 4.19 -25.53 25.00
CA MET A 172 3.52 -26.82 25.05
C MET A 172 4.41 -27.96 24.56
N GLU A 173 5.18 -27.75 23.50
CA GLU A 173 6.19 -28.69 23.01
C GLU A 173 7.26 -28.97 24.06
N GLY A 174 7.71 -27.93 24.77
CA GLY A 174 8.62 -28.06 25.91
C GLY A 174 8.03 -28.95 27.02
N ARG A 175 6.78 -28.69 27.40
CA ARG A 175 6.06 -29.49 28.40
C ARG A 175 5.83 -30.93 27.96
N LEU A 176 5.45 -31.14 26.70
CA LEU A 176 5.29 -32.49 26.14
C LEU A 176 6.60 -33.26 26.16
N ARG A 177 7.72 -32.61 25.81
CA ARG A 177 9.05 -33.23 25.86
C ARG A 177 9.45 -33.62 27.28
N GLU A 178 9.12 -32.79 28.29
CA GLU A 178 9.32 -33.15 29.69
C GLU A 178 8.48 -34.38 30.05
N ILE A 179 7.18 -34.37 29.75
CA ILE A 179 6.26 -35.48 30.07
C ILE A 179 6.67 -36.78 29.37
N SER A 180 6.98 -36.76 28.07
CA SER A 180 7.41 -37.94 27.32
C SER A 180 8.72 -38.53 27.85
N GLY A 181 9.58 -37.71 28.46
CA GLY A 181 10.81 -38.16 29.11
C GLY A 181 10.62 -38.67 30.53
N THR A 182 9.46 -38.45 31.16
CA THR A 182 9.22 -38.83 32.56
C THR A 182 8.79 -40.29 32.69
N THR A 183 9.39 -40.99 33.65
CA THR A 183 8.97 -42.32 34.09
C THR A 183 8.46 -42.27 35.52
N PHE A 184 7.61 -43.23 35.89
CA PHE A 184 6.93 -43.27 37.20
C PHE A 184 7.10 -44.62 37.91
N ASP A 185 8.12 -45.38 37.56
CA ASP A 185 8.43 -46.70 38.11
C ASP A 185 9.81 -46.74 38.80
N GLY A 186 10.47 -45.57 38.92
CA GLY A 186 11.81 -45.45 39.45
C GLY A 186 12.91 -45.95 38.50
N VAL A 187 12.57 -46.37 37.28
CA VAL A 187 13.55 -46.77 36.25
C VAL A 187 13.61 -45.68 35.20
N PHE A 188 14.82 -45.17 34.95
CA PHE A 188 15.03 -44.10 33.99
C PHE A 188 16.18 -44.42 33.04
N ILE A 189 15.93 -44.27 31.74
CA ILE A 189 16.90 -44.51 30.68
C ILE A 189 17.20 -43.17 30.00
N TRP A 190 18.42 -42.69 30.16
CA TRP A 190 18.86 -41.45 29.54
C TRP A 190 19.74 -41.71 28.32
N ARG A 191 19.19 -41.44 27.13
CA ARG A 191 19.96 -41.46 25.88
C ARG A 191 20.61 -40.10 25.63
N ILE A 192 21.94 -40.09 25.50
CA ILE A 192 22.72 -38.90 25.14
C ILE A 192 23.13 -39.02 23.66
N SER A 193 22.37 -38.37 22.77
CA SER A 193 22.76 -38.23 21.36
C SER A 193 23.93 -37.25 21.19
N ASP A 194 24.66 -37.33 20.09
CA ASP A 194 25.78 -36.42 19.74
C ASP A 194 26.87 -36.36 20.82
N PHE A 195 27.20 -37.51 21.40
CA PHE A 195 28.14 -37.62 22.52
C PHE A 195 29.48 -36.93 22.25
N THR A 196 30.09 -37.17 21.09
CA THR A 196 31.39 -36.58 20.72
C THR A 196 31.36 -35.06 20.75
N LYS A 197 30.32 -34.46 20.16
CA LYS A 197 30.13 -33.00 20.13
C LYS A 197 29.95 -32.46 21.54
N LYS A 198 29.03 -33.05 22.31
CA LYS A 198 28.75 -32.62 23.69
C LYS A 198 29.95 -32.78 24.62
N ARG A 199 30.75 -33.82 24.43
CA ARG A 199 32.01 -34.01 25.16
C ARG A 199 33.00 -32.91 24.82
N GLN A 200 33.14 -32.56 23.54
CA GLN A 200 34.01 -31.45 23.13
C GLN A 200 33.55 -30.11 23.71
N ASP A 201 32.24 -29.85 23.75
CA ASP A 201 31.66 -28.66 24.38
C ASP A 201 31.95 -28.61 25.89
N ALA A 202 31.91 -29.77 26.56
CA ALA A 202 32.26 -29.88 27.98
C ALA A 202 33.75 -29.66 28.23
N ILE A 203 34.63 -30.20 27.37
CA ILE A 203 36.09 -29.99 27.43
C ILE A 203 36.42 -28.51 27.22
N ALA A 204 35.77 -27.87 26.25
CA ALA A 204 35.92 -26.45 25.97
C ALA A 204 35.29 -25.53 27.04
N GLY A 205 34.62 -26.10 28.06
CA GLY A 205 33.97 -25.34 29.13
C GLY A 205 32.68 -24.62 28.73
N ARG A 206 32.18 -24.78 27.50
CA ARG A 206 30.94 -24.16 27.02
C ARG A 206 29.70 -24.75 27.69
N ALA A 207 29.68 -26.07 27.85
CA ALA A 207 28.58 -26.81 28.45
C ALA A 207 29.13 -27.91 29.37
N PRO A 208 29.64 -27.55 30.57
CA PRO A 208 30.36 -28.48 31.44
C PRO A 208 29.46 -29.57 32.03
N ALA A 209 28.16 -29.29 32.22
CA ALA A 209 27.19 -30.24 32.77
C ALA A 209 25.90 -30.27 31.95
N MET A 210 25.22 -31.41 31.97
CA MET A 210 23.87 -31.57 31.44
C MET A 210 22.95 -32.19 32.49
N PHE A 211 21.66 -31.82 32.42
CA PHE A 211 20.61 -32.41 33.22
C PHE A 211 19.77 -33.36 32.37
N SER A 212 19.38 -34.48 32.94
CA SER A 212 18.36 -35.33 32.34
C SER A 212 16.95 -34.74 32.55
N PRO A 213 15.97 -35.18 31.74
CA PRO A 213 14.57 -35.07 32.11
C PRO A 213 14.31 -35.59 33.53
N ALA A 214 13.28 -35.04 34.18
CA ALA A 214 12.87 -35.50 35.49
C ALA A 214 12.15 -36.86 35.40
N PHE A 215 12.28 -37.67 36.43
CA PHE A 215 11.57 -38.94 36.59
C PHE A 215 11.17 -39.13 38.04
N TYR A 216 10.28 -40.10 38.30
CA TYR A 216 9.67 -40.31 39.59
C TYR A 216 9.82 -41.77 40.04
N THR A 217 9.87 -41.99 41.35
CA THR A 217 9.81 -43.35 41.92
C THR A 217 8.43 -44.00 41.77
N SER A 218 7.38 -43.19 41.73
CA SER A 218 5.97 -43.61 41.58
C SER A 218 5.13 -42.40 41.12
N LYS A 219 3.85 -42.60 40.75
CA LYS A 219 2.94 -41.51 40.32
C LYS A 219 2.87 -40.32 41.31
N TYR A 220 2.99 -40.59 42.62
CA TYR A 220 3.01 -39.59 43.69
C TYR A 220 4.31 -39.69 44.52
N GLY A 221 5.39 -40.16 43.89
CA GLY A 221 6.68 -40.39 44.53
C GLY A 221 7.60 -39.16 44.49
N TYR A 222 8.86 -39.36 44.86
CA TYR A 222 9.86 -38.28 44.78
C TYR A 222 10.06 -37.88 43.32
N LYS A 223 10.38 -36.60 43.07
CA LYS A 223 10.84 -36.11 41.76
C LYS A 223 12.37 -36.13 41.74
N MET A 224 12.97 -36.67 40.69
CA MET A 224 14.42 -36.85 40.57
C MET A 224 14.91 -36.47 39.18
N CYS A 225 16.17 -36.10 39.06
CA CYS A 225 16.87 -36.04 37.78
C CYS A 225 18.34 -36.46 37.94
N LEU A 226 19.02 -36.66 36.81
CA LEU A 226 20.45 -36.94 36.77
C LEU A 226 21.19 -35.70 36.27
N ARG A 227 22.39 -35.47 36.81
CA ARG A 227 23.32 -34.46 36.34
C ARG A 227 24.63 -35.13 35.93
N ILE A 228 25.05 -34.92 34.69
CA ILE A 228 26.26 -35.54 34.14
C ILE A 228 27.27 -34.48 33.73
N TYR A 229 28.54 -34.78 33.95
CA TYR A 229 29.68 -34.02 33.46
C TYR A 229 30.51 -34.93 32.56
N LEU A 230 30.46 -34.65 31.26
CA LEU A 230 31.13 -35.49 30.25
C LEU A 230 32.66 -35.39 30.31
N ASN A 231 33.18 -34.31 30.90
CA ASN A 231 34.60 -34.10 31.14
C ASN A 231 34.96 -34.18 32.64
N GLY A 232 34.10 -34.82 33.44
CA GLY A 232 34.32 -35.02 34.88
C GLY A 232 34.15 -33.77 35.72
N ASP A 233 33.94 -33.97 37.01
CA ASP A 233 33.82 -32.95 38.04
C ASP A 233 34.60 -33.35 39.30
N GLY A 234 34.98 -32.37 40.11
CA GLY A 234 35.74 -32.57 41.35
C GLY A 234 37.03 -33.38 41.16
N THR A 235 37.17 -34.47 41.91
CA THR A 235 38.35 -35.37 41.87
C THR A 235 38.50 -36.12 40.55
N GLY A 236 37.43 -36.24 39.75
CA GLY A 236 37.42 -36.91 38.45
C GLY A 236 37.55 -35.98 37.25
N ARG A 237 37.79 -34.68 37.47
CA ARG A 237 37.83 -33.67 36.41
C ARG A 237 38.89 -34.00 35.35
N GLY A 238 38.48 -33.98 34.09
CA GLY A 238 39.32 -34.24 32.91
C GLY A 238 39.66 -35.71 32.66
N SER A 239 39.33 -36.63 33.58
CA SER A 239 39.73 -38.04 33.48
C SER A 239 38.55 -39.01 33.42
N HIS A 240 37.48 -38.74 34.18
CA HIS A 240 36.32 -39.61 34.30
C HIS A 240 35.05 -38.90 33.86
N LEU A 241 34.01 -39.68 33.60
CA LEU A 241 32.65 -39.16 33.53
C LEU A 241 32.10 -39.09 34.96
N SER A 242 31.56 -37.93 35.35
CA SER A 242 30.94 -37.77 36.66
C SER A 242 29.42 -37.72 36.51
N LEU A 243 28.71 -38.55 37.27
CA LEU A 243 27.25 -38.63 37.26
C LEU A 243 26.73 -38.45 38.69
N PHE A 244 25.77 -37.55 38.85
CA PHE A 244 25.12 -37.24 40.11
C PHE A 244 23.63 -37.49 40.01
N PHE A 245 23.07 -37.95 41.12
CA PHE A 245 21.64 -38.08 41.30
C PHE A 245 21.13 -36.88 42.09
N VAL A 246 20.06 -36.25 41.62
CA VAL A 246 19.51 -35.02 42.18
C VAL A 246 18.06 -35.28 42.58
N VAL A 247 17.75 -35.06 43.86
CA VAL A 247 16.37 -35.02 44.34
C VAL A 247 15.83 -33.61 44.09
N MET A 248 14.74 -33.52 43.35
CA MET A 248 14.06 -32.27 43.02
C MET A 248 12.81 -32.11 43.89
N ARG A 249 12.36 -30.86 44.06
CA ARG A 249 11.08 -30.59 44.71
C ARG A 249 9.93 -31.08 43.83
N GLY A 250 9.17 -32.05 44.34
CA GLY A 250 7.99 -32.63 43.72
C GLY A 250 6.68 -32.05 44.28
N LEU A 251 5.57 -32.36 43.61
CA LEU A 251 4.23 -31.93 44.05
C LEU A 251 3.75 -32.69 45.30
N SER A 252 4.17 -33.94 45.45
CA SER A 252 3.73 -34.84 46.51
C SER A 252 4.70 -34.91 47.70
N ASP A 253 5.72 -34.04 47.75
CA ASP A 253 6.79 -34.09 48.76
C ASP A 253 6.27 -34.03 50.21
N ALA A 254 5.16 -33.34 50.45
CA ALA A 254 4.52 -33.25 51.76
C ALA A 254 3.98 -34.59 52.29
N LEU A 255 3.71 -35.55 51.38
CA LEU A 255 3.19 -36.88 51.71
C LEU A 255 4.31 -37.92 51.84
N LEU A 256 5.55 -37.54 51.52
CA LEU A 256 6.69 -38.45 51.43
C LEU A 256 7.55 -38.39 52.70
N LYS A 257 8.24 -39.49 53.00
CA LYS A 257 9.11 -39.60 54.16
C LYS A 257 10.47 -38.95 53.89
N TRP A 258 10.80 -37.92 54.65
CA TRP A 258 12.11 -37.28 54.58
C TRP A 258 12.99 -37.66 55.77
N PRO A 259 14.34 -37.75 55.60
CA PRO A 259 15.09 -37.56 54.35
C PRO A 259 14.95 -38.73 53.37
N PHE A 260 15.26 -38.49 52.09
CA PHE A 260 15.26 -39.52 51.05
C PHE A 260 16.24 -40.65 51.43
N ASN A 261 15.73 -41.89 51.53
CA ASN A 261 16.50 -43.07 51.96
C ASN A 261 16.29 -44.28 51.04
N GLN A 262 16.13 -44.05 49.73
CA GLN A 262 15.99 -45.14 48.75
C GLN A 262 17.34 -45.47 48.11
N LYS A 263 17.55 -46.76 47.81
CA LYS A 263 18.79 -47.22 47.15
C LYS A 263 18.79 -46.81 45.69
N VAL A 264 19.79 -46.04 45.29
CA VAL A 264 20.01 -45.64 43.89
C VAL A 264 21.00 -46.59 43.22
N ARG A 265 20.70 -47.03 41.99
CA ARG A 265 21.61 -47.84 41.17
C ARG A 265 21.78 -47.19 39.80
N THR A 266 23.01 -46.78 39.48
CA THR A 266 23.38 -46.24 38.17
C THR A 266 24.12 -47.29 37.35
N ARG A 267 23.80 -47.40 36.07
CA ARG A 267 24.51 -48.26 35.11
C ARG A 267 24.79 -47.45 33.85
N GLY A 268 26.04 -47.45 33.39
CA GLY A 268 26.45 -46.86 32.12
C GLY A 268 26.58 -47.94 31.06
N LEU A 269 26.00 -47.71 29.89
CA LEU A 269 26.26 -48.46 28.67
C LEU A 269 26.88 -47.43 27.70
N ILE A 270 28.13 -47.66 27.32
CA ILE A 270 28.88 -46.83 26.36
C ILE A 270 28.84 -47.55 25.01
#